data_AF-G6AG05-F1
#
_entry.id   AF-G6AG05-F1
#
_cell.length_a   1.000
_cell.length_b   1.000
_cell.length_c   1.000
_cell.angle_alpha   90.00
_cell.angle_beta   90.00
_cell.angle_gamma   90.00
#
_symmetry.space_group_name_H-M   'P 1'
#
loop_
_entity.id
_entity.type
_entity.pdbx_description
1 polymer ?
#
loop_
_entity_poly.entity_id
_entity_poly.type
_entity_poly.pdbx_seq_one_letter_code
_entity_poly.pdbx_strand_id
1 'polypeptide(L)'
;MKRILLSVTLLLAFCAVNARPIGQTEAQELATRFMKRWVKRPVMRMLPSSAMPAGTRSSNGQAPFYIYNNDGGKGFVIVSGDDAIGTILGYSDHGTFTFKDAPDNLLFWMKTYAKRIAAIRADEKTEERMAEAPHPVVKPLLGDIKWGQDAPYNNDGPTWTDGQDTYHYYVGCVATAASQIMRYYKYPSHGTGSHSYTTTFVDENGKPLKKNVTLSADFSKDTYEWDKMLPDYRNVNYTAEQAKAVALLNAHVAISVDMEYGLTGSGTYSPLVPYAMRTYFGYDKSVQYLKREHYSTNE
;
A
#
# COMPACT_ATOMS: atom_id res chain seq x y z
N MET A 1 28.38 -37.61 59.20
CA MET A 1 28.35 -38.15 57.82
C MET A 1 27.70 -37.11 56.93
N LYS A 2 28.34 -36.81 55.79
CA LYS A 2 28.20 -35.58 55.01
C LYS A 2 26.86 -35.49 54.27
N ARG A 3 26.20 -34.33 54.37
CA ARG A 3 25.05 -33.94 53.55
C ARG A 3 25.53 -33.66 52.13
N ILE A 4 24.97 -34.36 51.14
CA ILE A 4 25.23 -34.09 49.72
C ILE A 4 24.12 -33.13 49.26
N LEU A 5 24.48 -31.84 49.09
CA LEU A 5 23.67 -30.90 48.32
C LEU A 5 23.98 -31.13 46.84
N LEU A 6 23.01 -31.62 46.07
CA LEU A 6 23.04 -31.53 44.61
C LEU A 6 22.50 -30.15 44.20
N SER A 7 23.41 -29.23 43.91
CA SER A 7 23.08 -27.97 43.25
C SER A 7 22.97 -28.23 41.74
N VAL A 8 21.76 -28.30 41.20
CA VAL A 8 21.51 -28.32 39.76
C VAL A 8 21.53 -26.87 39.27
N THR A 9 22.66 -26.44 38.71
CA THR A 9 22.79 -25.15 38.05
C THR A 9 22.18 -25.25 36.65
N LEU A 10 20.95 -24.77 36.48
CA LEU A 10 20.30 -24.65 35.17
C LEU A 10 20.97 -23.49 34.40
N LEU A 11 21.93 -23.79 33.52
CA LEU A 11 22.44 -22.81 32.56
C LEU A 11 21.32 -22.48 31.56
N LEU A 12 20.60 -21.38 31.78
CA LEU A 12 19.84 -20.71 30.74
C LEU A 12 20.84 -20.10 29.74
N ALA A 13 21.19 -20.86 28.71
CA ALA A 13 21.84 -20.30 27.53
C ALA A 13 20.82 -19.39 26.84
N PHE A 14 20.93 -18.08 27.06
CA PHE A 14 20.32 -17.09 26.18
C PHE A 14 21.02 -17.23 24.82
N CYS A 15 20.48 -18.09 23.95
CA CYS A 15 20.81 -18.05 22.53
C CYS A 15 20.22 -16.76 21.97
N ALA A 16 20.98 -15.68 22.00
CA ALA A 16 20.72 -14.53 21.15
C ALA A 16 20.79 -15.05 19.70
N VAL A 17 19.63 -15.18 19.06
CA VAL A 17 19.56 -15.64 17.67
C VAL A 17 19.77 -14.42 16.80
N ASN A 18 21.03 -14.21 16.43
CA ASN A 18 21.44 -13.13 15.55
C ASN A 18 20.72 -13.21 14.20
N ALA A 19 20.40 -12.04 13.64
CA ALA A 19 19.90 -11.98 12.30
C ALA A 19 20.94 -12.46 11.27
N ARG A 20 20.48 -13.00 10.14
CA ARG A 20 21.33 -13.45 9.04
C ARG A 20 20.63 -13.35 7.68
N PRO A 21 21.42 -13.33 6.59
CA PRO A 21 20.88 -13.46 5.24
C PRO A 21 20.11 -14.76 5.04
N ILE A 22 19.02 -14.67 4.27
CA ILE A 22 18.23 -15.79 3.77
C ILE A 22 18.58 -16.00 2.30
N GLY A 23 18.97 -17.21 1.94
CA GLY A 23 19.24 -17.60 0.55
C GLY A 23 18.00 -18.10 -0.19
N GLN A 24 18.10 -18.23 -1.52
CA GLN A 24 16.97 -18.65 -2.37
C GLN A 24 16.37 -20.01 -1.99
N THR A 25 17.19 -21.02 -1.69
CA THR A 25 16.69 -22.36 -1.31
C THR A 25 15.88 -22.31 -0.01
N GLU A 26 16.41 -21.64 1.00
CA GLU A 26 15.72 -21.43 2.27
C GLU A 26 14.44 -20.61 2.07
N ALA A 27 14.49 -19.56 1.24
CA ALA A 27 13.33 -18.74 0.94
C ALA A 27 12.19 -19.56 0.28
N GLN A 28 12.53 -20.49 -0.62
CA GLN A 28 11.55 -21.38 -1.23
C GLN A 28 10.93 -22.33 -0.21
N GLU A 29 11.72 -22.87 0.73
CA GLU A 29 11.21 -23.72 1.81
C GLU A 29 10.28 -22.95 2.75
N LEU A 30 10.65 -21.72 3.12
CA LEU A 30 9.83 -20.81 3.94
C LEU A 30 8.51 -20.50 3.24
N ALA A 31 8.54 -20.09 1.98
CA ALA A 31 7.34 -19.81 1.18
C ALA A 31 6.42 -21.04 1.08
N THR A 32 7.00 -22.20 0.78
CA THR A 32 6.27 -23.48 0.66
C THR A 32 5.62 -23.87 1.98
N ARG A 33 6.36 -23.77 3.09
CA ARG A 33 5.85 -24.07 4.43
C ARG A 33 4.74 -23.10 4.84
N PHE A 34 4.91 -21.82 4.56
CA PHE A 34 3.94 -20.79 4.88
C PHE A 34 2.62 -21.00 4.11
N MET A 35 2.69 -21.27 2.80
CA MET A 35 1.51 -21.47 1.95
C MET A 35 0.70 -22.72 2.31
N LYS A 36 1.28 -23.70 3.02
CA LYS A 36 0.56 -24.89 3.53
C LYS A 36 -0.57 -24.56 4.50
N ARG A 37 -0.63 -23.33 5.04
CA ARG A 37 -1.74 -22.84 5.86
C ARG A 37 -3.07 -22.81 5.08
N TRP A 38 -3.02 -22.59 3.77
CA TRP A 38 -4.21 -22.49 2.90
C TRP A 38 -4.25 -23.58 1.82
N VAL A 39 -3.09 -24.05 1.36
CA VAL A 39 -2.99 -24.99 0.23
C VAL A 39 -2.24 -26.25 0.64
N LYS A 40 -2.92 -27.40 0.64
CA LYS A 40 -2.36 -28.69 1.11
C LYS A 40 -1.05 -29.10 0.41
N ARG A 41 -0.94 -28.82 -0.90
CA ARG A 41 0.23 -29.12 -1.74
C ARG A 41 0.55 -27.90 -2.61
N PRO A 42 1.25 -26.90 -2.06
CA PRO A 42 1.59 -25.70 -2.81
C PRO A 42 2.67 -25.99 -3.84
N VAL A 43 2.57 -25.37 -5.01
CA VAL A 43 3.58 -25.42 -6.07
C VAL A 43 4.05 -23.99 -6.27
N MET A 44 5.19 -23.67 -5.67
CA MET A 44 5.73 -22.32 -5.61
C MET A 44 6.65 -22.05 -6.80
N ARG A 45 6.32 -21.01 -7.59
CA ARG A 45 7.16 -20.51 -8.69
C ARG A 45 7.74 -19.15 -8.33
N MET A 46 9.06 -19.06 -8.35
CA MET A 46 9.76 -17.82 -8.08
C MET A 46 9.59 -16.82 -9.24
N LEU A 47 9.36 -15.56 -8.91
CA LEU A 47 9.42 -14.47 -9.88
C LEU A 47 10.88 -14.24 -10.31
N PRO A 48 11.19 -14.19 -11.63
CA PRO A 48 12.57 -14.08 -12.08
C PRO A 48 13.15 -12.69 -11.81
N SER A 49 14.47 -12.61 -11.60
CA SER A 49 15.18 -11.35 -11.35
C SER A 49 14.99 -10.31 -12.46
N SER A 50 14.72 -10.73 -13.70
CA SER A 50 14.41 -9.85 -14.83
C SER A 50 13.07 -9.12 -14.67
N ALA A 51 12.12 -9.69 -13.94
CA ALA A 51 10.83 -9.08 -13.62
C ALA A 51 10.88 -8.17 -12.38
N MET A 52 12.02 -8.09 -11.70
CA MET A 52 12.18 -7.27 -10.50
C MET A 52 12.48 -5.80 -10.86
N PRO A 53 11.88 -4.81 -10.18
CA PRO A 53 12.15 -3.40 -10.39
C PRO A 53 13.64 -3.05 -10.21
N ALA A 54 14.10 -2.04 -10.95
CA ALA A 54 15.44 -1.49 -10.75
C ALA A 54 15.65 -1.04 -9.28
N GLY A 55 16.84 -1.31 -8.74
CA GLY A 55 17.16 -1.05 -7.33
C GLY A 55 16.68 -2.10 -6.34
N THR A 56 16.00 -3.16 -6.79
CA THR A 56 15.58 -4.31 -5.95
C THR A 56 16.23 -5.64 -6.37
N ARG A 57 17.15 -5.58 -7.34
CA ARG A 57 17.84 -6.75 -7.88
C ARG A 57 18.95 -7.22 -6.94
N SER A 58 19.22 -8.52 -6.97
CA SER A 58 20.30 -9.13 -6.19
C SER A 58 21.66 -8.58 -6.60
N SER A 59 22.49 -8.26 -5.61
CA SER A 59 23.94 -8.15 -5.75
C SER A 59 24.58 -9.38 -5.10
N ASN A 60 25.64 -9.92 -5.72
CA ASN A 60 26.45 -11.02 -5.16
C ASN A 60 25.66 -12.27 -4.71
N GLY A 61 24.54 -12.58 -5.39
CA GLY A 61 23.74 -13.79 -5.12
C GLY A 61 22.77 -13.69 -3.93
N GLN A 62 22.70 -12.56 -3.24
CA GLN A 62 21.73 -12.32 -2.16
C GLN A 62 20.71 -11.27 -2.58
N ALA A 63 19.45 -11.67 -2.81
CA ALA A 63 18.38 -10.72 -3.10
C ALA A 63 17.92 -10.03 -1.81
N PRO A 64 17.35 -8.81 -1.88
CA PRO A 64 16.67 -8.23 -0.73
C PRO A 64 15.39 -9.00 -0.38
N PHE A 65 14.74 -9.65 -1.33
CA PHE A 65 13.58 -10.50 -1.08
C PHE A 65 13.34 -11.42 -2.28
N TYR A 66 12.56 -12.47 -2.04
CA TYR A 66 12.17 -13.47 -3.02
C TYR A 66 10.64 -13.53 -3.07
N ILE A 67 10.06 -13.50 -4.27
CA ILE A 67 8.61 -13.57 -4.45
C ILE A 67 8.26 -14.89 -5.09
N TYR A 68 7.37 -15.65 -4.47
CA TYR A 68 6.89 -16.93 -4.99
C TYR A 68 5.38 -16.90 -5.18
N ASN A 69 4.95 -17.12 -6.41
CA ASN A 69 3.55 -17.34 -6.74
C ASN A 69 3.20 -18.81 -6.61
N ASN A 70 2.03 -19.13 -6.06
CA ASN A 70 1.51 -20.48 -6.04
C ASN A 70 0.69 -20.76 -7.31
N ASP A 71 0.85 -21.94 -7.90
CA ASP A 71 0.20 -22.28 -9.18
C ASP A 71 -1.33 -22.15 -9.14
N GLY A 72 -1.88 -21.76 -10.29
CA GLY A 72 -3.32 -21.60 -10.48
C GLY A 72 -3.92 -20.37 -9.82
N GLY A 73 -3.12 -19.34 -9.52
CA GLY A 73 -3.60 -18.09 -8.93
C GLY A 73 -4.07 -18.26 -7.48
N LYS A 74 -3.40 -19.15 -6.73
CA LYS A 74 -3.76 -19.52 -5.36
C LYS A 74 -2.84 -18.86 -4.35
N GLY A 75 -2.54 -17.59 -4.56
CA GLY A 75 -1.78 -16.77 -3.64
C GLY A 75 -0.30 -16.66 -3.97
N PHE A 76 0.39 -15.87 -3.15
CA PHE A 76 1.82 -15.63 -3.25
C PHE A 76 2.43 -15.38 -1.88
N VAL A 77 3.75 -15.52 -1.78
CA VAL A 77 4.54 -15.20 -0.58
C VAL A 77 5.75 -14.37 -0.98
N ILE A 78 5.97 -13.26 -0.28
CA ILE A 78 7.17 -12.42 -0.35
C ILE A 78 8.03 -12.77 0.87
N VAL A 79 9.17 -13.40 0.62
CA VAL A 79 10.11 -13.85 1.65
C VAL A 79 11.27 -12.86 1.72
N SER A 80 11.66 -12.47 2.93
CA SER A 80 12.80 -11.59 3.15
C SER A 80 14.10 -12.23 2.69
N GLY A 81 15.05 -11.41 2.25
CA GLY A 81 16.43 -11.80 2.02
C GLY A 81 17.31 -11.73 3.27
N ASP A 82 16.76 -11.28 4.40
CA ASP A 82 17.44 -11.21 5.70
C ASP A 82 16.40 -11.31 6.83
N ASP A 83 16.63 -12.17 7.83
CA ASP A 83 15.66 -12.37 8.90
C ASP A 83 15.68 -11.28 9.99
N ALA A 84 16.54 -10.26 9.87
CA ALA A 84 16.53 -9.06 10.72
C ALA A 84 15.21 -8.29 10.71
N ILE A 85 14.43 -8.38 9.62
CA ILE A 85 13.13 -7.69 9.48
C ILE A 85 11.95 -8.67 9.41
N GLY A 86 12.14 -9.88 9.93
CA GLY A 86 11.19 -10.98 9.78
C GLY A 86 11.41 -11.79 8.50
N THR A 87 10.85 -13.00 8.47
CA THR A 87 11.05 -13.94 7.34
C THR A 87 10.05 -13.76 6.22
N ILE A 88 8.79 -13.43 6.54
CA ILE A 88 7.71 -13.21 5.57
C ILE A 88 7.35 -11.72 5.56
N LEU A 89 7.61 -11.03 4.45
CA LEU A 89 7.36 -9.60 4.29
C LEU A 89 5.92 -9.30 3.86
N GLY A 90 5.26 -10.25 3.20
CA GLY A 90 3.89 -10.11 2.74
C GLY A 90 3.40 -11.36 2.04
N TYR A 91 2.08 -11.55 1.97
CA TYR A 91 1.47 -12.69 1.31
C TYR A 91 0.03 -12.38 0.90
N SER A 92 -0.51 -13.24 0.03
CA SER A 92 -1.94 -13.36 -0.23
C SER A 92 -2.27 -14.84 -0.37
N ASP A 93 -3.44 -15.28 0.08
CA ASP A 93 -3.94 -16.64 -0.10
C ASP A 93 -4.68 -16.85 -1.44
N HIS A 94 -4.83 -15.78 -2.24
CA HIS A 94 -5.45 -15.79 -3.56
C HIS A 94 -4.72 -14.86 -4.53
N GLY A 95 -4.97 -15.07 -5.83
CA GLY A 95 -4.36 -14.29 -6.90
C GLY A 95 -2.89 -14.62 -7.15
N THR A 96 -2.22 -13.72 -7.87
CA THR A 96 -0.82 -13.84 -8.29
C THR A 96 -0.17 -12.47 -8.15
N PHE A 97 1.07 -12.42 -7.69
CA PHE A 97 1.87 -11.20 -7.66
C PHE A 97 2.60 -10.97 -8.99
N THR A 98 2.58 -9.74 -9.48
CA THR A 98 3.36 -9.30 -10.64
C THR A 98 3.81 -7.85 -10.46
N PHE A 99 4.97 -7.52 -11.00
CA PHE A 99 5.42 -6.13 -11.14
C PHE A 99 5.00 -5.49 -12.46
N LYS A 100 4.43 -6.27 -13.38
CA LYS A 100 3.83 -5.72 -14.60
C LYS A 100 2.69 -4.78 -14.19
N ASP A 101 2.75 -3.54 -14.64
CA ASP A 101 1.77 -2.48 -14.36
C ASP A 101 1.60 -2.21 -12.85
N ALA A 102 2.62 -2.50 -12.03
CA ALA A 102 2.58 -2.28 -10.60
C ALA A 102 2.48 -0.78 -10.27
N PRO A 103 1.57 -0.38 -9.35
CA PRO A 103 1.40 1.02 -9.01
C PRO A 103 2.59 1.54 -8.19
N ASP A 104 2.87 2.83 -8.31
CA ASP A 104 4.06 3.47 -7.72
C ASP A 104 4.17 3.28 -6.21
N ASN A 105 3.05 3.25 -5.48
CA ASN A 105 3.04 3.01 -4.04
C ASN A 105 3.54 1.60 -3.68
N LEU A 106 3.20 0.58 -4.48
CA LEU A 106 3.74 -0.77 -4.31
C LEU A 106 5.24 -0.79 -4.61
N LEU A 107 5.66 -0.15 -5.71
CA LEU A 107 7.08 -0.06 -6.07
C LEU A 107 7.91 0.66 -4.99
N PHE A 108 7.37 1.73 -4.42
CA PHE A 108 7.98 2.45 -3.30
C PHE A 108 8.15 1.56 -2.07
N TRP A 109 7.12 0.81 -1.68
CA TRP A 109 7.18 -0.12 -0.56
C TRP A 109 8.26 -1.20 -0.76
N MET A 110 8.30 -1.82 -1.93
CA MET A 110 9.30 -2.85 -2.25
C MET A 110 10.73 -2.29 -2.30
N LYS A 111 10.93 -1.07 -2.83
CA LYS A 111 12.22 -0.37 -2.77
C LYS A 111 12.64 -0.05 -1.32
N THR A 112 11.67 0.21 -0.44
CA THR A 112 11.94 0.52 0.97
C THR A 112 12.47 -0.71 1.71
N TYR A 113 11.90 -1.89 1.47
CA TYR A 113 12.49 -3.14 1.97
C TYR A 113 13.91 -3.38 1.44
N ALA A 114 14.14 -3.19 0.14
CA ALA A 114 15.46 -3.36 -0.43
C ALA A 114 16.50 -2.42 0.21
N LYS A 115 16.14 -1.15 0.43
CA LYS A 115 17.00 -0.19 1.13
C LYS A 115 17.27 -0.59 2.58
N ARG A 116 16.25 -1.05 3.32
CA ARG A 116 16.43 -1.48 4.72
C ARG A 116 17.37 -2.68 4.82
N ILE A 117 17.21 -3.68 3.96
CA ILE A 117 18.09 -4.86 3.96
C ILE A 117 19.51 -4.50 3.53
N ALA A 118 19.67 -3.61 2.55
CA ALA A 118 21.00 -3.11 2.18
C ALA A 118 21.68 -2.38 3.35
N ALA A 119 20.93 -1.57 4.11
CA ALA A 119 21.45 -0.89 5.29
C ALA A 119 21.86 -1.86 6.40
N ILE A 120 21.06 -2.90 6.66
CA ILE A 120 21.37 -3.95 7.65
C ILE A 120 22.66 -4.69 7.28
N ARG A 121 22.83 -5.05 6.00
CA ARG A 121 24.03 -5.77 5.53
C ARG A 121 25.29 -4.89 5.50
N ALA A 122 25.12 -3.57 5.44
CA ALA A 122 26.23 -2.61 5.46
C ALA A 122 26.64 -2.24 6.90
N ASP A 123 25.74 -2.38 7.87
CA ASP A 123 26.05 -2.19 9.27
C ASP A 123 26.74 -3.46 9.81
N GLU A 124 27.94 -3.33 10.37
CA GLU A 124 28.65 -4.44 11.01
C GLU A 124 28.01 -4.84 12.35
N LYS A 125 27.06 -4.04 12.84
CA LYS A 125 26.28 -4.37 14.03
C LYS A 125 25.28 -5.48 13.73
N THR A 126 25.26 -6.46 14.61
CA THR A 126 24.28 -7.53 14.56
C THR A 126 22.94 -7.02 15.06
N GLU A 127 21.94 -7.04 14.20
CA GLU A 127 20.55 -6.76 14.56
C GLU A 127 19.97 -7.99 15.29
N GLU A 128 19.19 -7.74 16.34
CA GLU A 128 18.36 -8.77 16.95
C GLU A 128 17.21 -9.11 16.00
N ARG A 129 16.85 -10.40 15.93
CA ARG A 129 15.65 -10.79 15.19
C ARG A 129 14.43 -10.13 15.80
N MET A 130 13.61 -9.53 14.95
CA MET A 130 12.31 -9.02 15.37
C MET A 130 11.46 -10.15 15.95
N ALA A 131 11.06 -10.01 17.21
CA ALA A 131 10.12 -10.92 17.86
C ALA A 131 8.71 -10.65 17.32
N GLU A 132 8.02 -11.71 16.90
CA GLU A 132 6.63 -11.62 16.44
C GLU A 132 5.71 -11.55 17.67
N ALA A 133 5.09 -10.39 17.91
CA ALA A 133 4.10 -10.24 18.96
C ALA A 133 2.75 -10.79 18.48
N PRO A 134 1.96 -11.45 19.35
CA PRO A 134 0.62 -11.88 18.99
C PRO A 134 -0.30 -10.67 18.86
N HIS A 135 -0.80 -10.43 17.64
CA HIS A 135 -1.80 -9.40 17.38
C HIS A 135 -3.18 -10.03 17.12
N PRO A 136 -4.29 -9.34 17.47
CA PRO A 136 -5.62 -9.79 17.11
C PRO A 136 -5.76 -9.89 15.59
N VAL A 137 -6.33 -11.00 15.12
CA VAL A 137 -6.56 -11.22 13.68
C VAL A 137 -7.84 -10.50 13.25
N VAL A 138 -7.69 -9.45 12.43
CA VAL A 138 -8.80 -8.71 11.83
C VAL A 138 -8.87 -9.05 10.35
N LYS A 139 -10.04 -9.47 9.86
CA LYS A 139 -10.25 -9.71 8.43
C LYS A 139 -10.18 -8.39 7.65
N PRO A 140 -9.82 -8.40 6.34
CA PRO A 140 -9.75 -7.17 5.54
C PRO A 140 -11.08 -6.41 5.55
N LEU A 141 -11.10 -5.23 6.18
CA LEU A 141 -12.32 -4.45 6.39
C LEU A 141 -12.92 -3.96 5.07
N LEU A 142 -12.08 -3.51 4.14
CA LEU A 142 -12.53 -3.04 2.83
C LEU A 142 -13.27 -4.11 2.03
N GLY A 143 -13.09 -5.40 2.33
CA GLY A 143 -13.76 -6.49 1.65
C GLY A 143 -13.55 -6.43 0.14
N ASP A 144 -14.63 -6.23 -0.61
CA ASP A 144 -14.60 -6.14 -2.07
C ASP A 144 -14.34 -4.73 -2.63
N ILE A 145 -14.19 -3.72 -1.78
CA ILE A 145 -13.85 -2.36 -2.21
C ILE A 145 -12.43 -2.36 -2.80
N LYS A 146 -12.34 -2.20 -4.12
CA LYS A 146 -11.11 -2.29 -4.93
C LYS A 146 -11.09 -1.14 -5.94
N TRP A 147 -11.04 0.09 -5.44
CA TRP A 147 -11.04 1.28 -6.29
C TRP A 147 -9.66 1.60 -6.85
N GLY A 148 -9.64 2.12 -8.07
CA GLY A 148 -8.46 2.54 -8.82
C GLY A 148 -8.36 4.06 -8.92
N GLN A 149 -7.44 4.52 -9.78
CA GLN A 149 -7.18 5.96 -9.97
C GLN A 149 -7.53 6.44 -11.38
N ASP A 150 -7.81 5.52 -12.29
CA ASP A 150 -8.15 5.70 -13.69
C ASP A 150 -9.67 5.65 -13.91
N ALA A 151 -10.13 5.58 -15.15
CA ALA A 151 -11.55 5.57 -15.44
C ALA A 151 -12.24 4.33 -14.80
N PRO A 152 -13.44 4.48 -14.20
CA PRO A 152 -14.26 5.70 -14.16
C PRO A 152 -13.99 6.61 -12.96
N TYR A 153 -13.06 6.26 -12.07
CA TYR A 153 -12.81 6.96 -10.81
C TYR A 153 -12.38 8.42 -11.00
N ASN A 154 -11.77 8.76 -12.14
CA ASN A 154 -11.28 10.10 -12.46
C ASN A 154 -12.12 10.89 -13.47
N ASN A 155 -13.31 10.42 -13.85
CA ASN A 155 -14.11 11.06 -14.92
C ASN A 155 -14.54 12.51 -14.63
N ASP A 156 -14.56 12.92 -13.36
CA ASP A 156 -14.86 14.29 -12.93
C ASP A 156 -13.59 15.10 -12.61
N GLY A 157 -12.42 14.47 -12.75
CA GLY A 157 -11.12 15.11 -12.55
C GLY A 157 -10.68 15.93 -13.77
N PRO A 158 -9.61 16.74 -13.61
CA PRO A 158 -9.05 17.52 -14.70
C PRO A 158 -8.62 16.65 -15.90
N THR A 159 -8.57 17.25 -17.08
CA THR A 159 -8.18 16.59 -18.33
C THR A 159 -6.90 17.18 -18.92
N TRP A 160 -6.20 16.38 -19.71
CA TRP A 160 -5.12 16.80 -20.60
C TRP A 160 -5.34 16.24 -22.00
N THR A 161 -4.66 16.82 -22.99
CA THR A 161 -4.82 16.45 -24.40
C THR A 161 -3.49 15.99 -24.97
N ASP A 162 -3.49 14.86 -25.67
CA ASP A 162 -2.40 14.39 -26.51
C ASP A 162 -2.90 14.29 -27.96
N GLY A 163 -2.39 15.14 -28.85
CA GLY A 163 -2.89 15.23 -30.21
C GLY A 163 -4.40 15.54 -30.27
N GLN A 164 -5.21 14.57 -30.69
CA GLN A 164 -6.67 14.69 -30.79
C GLN A 164 -7.42 14.07 -29.61
N ASP A 165 -6.71 13.33 -28.75
CA ASP A 165 -7.32 12.56 -27.67
C ASP A 165 -7.30 13.34 -26.35
N THR A 166 -8.38 13.23 -25.58
CA THR A 166 -8.51 13.84 -24.25
C THR A 166 -8.53 12.75 -23.20
N TYR A 167 -7.68 12.90 -22.20
CA TYR A 167 -7.50 11.95 -21.10
C TYR A 167 -7.74 12.65 -19.77
N HIS A 168 -8.23 11.92 -18.78
CA HIS A 168 -8.30 12.42 -17.40
C HIS A 168 -6.98 12.15 -16.67
N TYR A 169 -6.55 13.11 -15.86
CA TYR A 169 -5.48 12.86 -14.90
C TYR A 169 -5.93 11.81 -13.87
N TYR A 170 -4.98 11.08 -13.28
CA TYR A 170 -5.29 10.13 -12.21
C TYR A 170 -5.89 10.82 -10.97
N VAL A 171 -6.78 10.14 -10.25
CA VAL A 171 -7.35 10.65 -8.98
C VAL A 171 -6.27 11.03 -7.96
N GLY A 172 -5.19 10.25 -7.91
CA GLY A 172 -4.15 10.35 -6.88
C GLY A 172 -4.36 9.32 -5.77
N CYS A 173 -3.26 8.72 -5.31
CA CYS A 173 -3.29 7.57 -4.41
C CYS A 173 -3.86 7.92 -3.03
N VAL A 174 -3.59 9.14 -2.54
CA VAL A 174 -4.10 9.64 -1.25
C VAL A 174 -5.62 9.80 -1.30
N ALA A 175 -6.14 10.42 -2.35
CA ALA A 175 -7.59 10.59 -2.53
C ALA A 175 -8.27 9.23 -2.72
N THR A 176 -7.71 8.35 -3.54
CA THR A 176 -8.24 6.99 -3.74
C THR A 176 -8.29 6.18 -2.44
N ALA A 177 -7.26 6.27 -1.59
CA ALA A 177 -7.25 5.60 -0.29
C ALA A 177 -8.32 6.17 0.66
N ALA A 178 -8.43 7.50 0.75
CA ALA A 178 -9.45 8.15 1.58
C ALA A 178 -10.87 7.82 1.08
N SER A 179 -11.12 7.89 -0.22
CA SER A 179 -12.40 7.54 -0.86
C SER A 179 -12.81 6.09 -0.57
N GLN A 180 -11.88 5.13 -0.60
CA GLN A 180 -12.19 3.73 -0.23
C GLN A 180 -12.60 3.58 1.24
N ILE A 181 -11.95 4.32 2.14
CA ILE A 181 -12.33 4.35 3.56
C ILE A 181 -13.73 4.97 3.70
N MET A 182 -14.01 6.07 3.00
CA MET A 182 -15.33 6.69 3.00
C MET A 182 -16.41 5.74 2.47
N ARG A 183 -16.10 4.98 1.42
CA ARG A 183 -17.01 3.97 0.86
C ARG A 183 -17.31 2.83 1.81
N TYR A 184 -16.34 2.43 2.64
CA TYR A 184 -16.54 1.42 3.67
C TYR A 184 -17.57 1.89 4.70
N TYR A 185 -17.46 3.14 5.16
CA TYR A 185 -18.43 3.72 6.09
C TYR A 185 -19.73 4.21 5.44
N LYS A 186 -19.74 4.39 4.11
CA LYS A 186 -20.83 5.03 3.36
C LYS A 186 -21.27 6.36 3.99
N TYR A 187 -20.30 7.21 4.29
CA TYR A 187 -20.50 8.48 4.98
C TYR A 187 -19.57 9.57 4.42
N PRO A 188 -20.02 10.84 4.32
CA PRO A 188 -21.37 11.36 4.63
C PRO A 188 -22.34 11.26 3.45
N SER A 189 -23.61 11.63 3.61
CA SER A 189 -24.53 11.78 2.48
C SER A 189 -24.25 13.04 1.66
N HIS A 190 -23.73 14.08 2.31
CA HIS A 190 -23.29 15.35 1.71
C HIS A 190 -22.09 15.86 2.51
N GLY A 191 -21.19 16.59 1.85
CA GLY A 191 -20.14 17.31 2.55
C GLY A 191 -20.63 18.65 3.12
N THR A 192 -19.68 19.45 3.61
CA THR A 192 -19.93 20.76 4.19
C THR A 192 -18.94 21.79 3.66
N GLY A 193 -19.45 22.99 3.35
CA GLY A 193 -18.64 24.09 2.86
C GLY A 193 -18.06 23.83 1.46
N SER A 194 -17.04 24.61 1.11
CA SER A 194 -16.35 24.55 -0.17
C SER A 194 -14.85 24.72 0.01
N HIS A 195 -14.09 24.33 -1.00
CA HIS A 195 -12.65 24.57 -1.06
C HIS A 195 -12.22 24.91 -2.48
N SER A 196 -11.24 25.80 -2.59
CA SER A 196 -10.64 26.20 -3.86
C SER A 196 -9.15 26.43 -3.68
N TYR A 197 -8.36 25.94 -4.61
CA TYR A 197 -6.92 26.12 -4.62
C TYR A 197 -6.41 26.30 -6.06
N THR A 198 -5.24 26.90 -6.20
CA THR A 198 -4.56 27.07 -7.48
C THR A 198 -3.32 26.22 -7.48
N THR A 199 -3.15 25.41 -8.53
CA THR A 199 -2.00 24.53 -8.72
C THR A 199 -1.45 24.66 -10.15
N THR A 200 -0.29 24.06 -10.39
CA THR A 200 0.30 23.92 -11.72
C THR A 200 0.45 22.43 -11.99
N PHE A 201 -0.15 21.95 -13.07
CA PHE A 201 0.00 20.55 -13.47
C PHE A 201 1.43 20.28 -13.94
N VAL A 202 1.88 19.03 -13.86
CA VAL A 202 3.26 18.65 -14.24
C VAL A 202 3.28 17.67 -15.42
N ASP A 203 4.34 17.75 -16.24
CA ASP A 203 4.62 16.82 -17.34
C ASP A 203 5.13 15.46 -16.83
N GLU A 204 5.46 14.54 -17.74
CA GLU A 204 5.95 13.20 -17.39
C GLU A 204 7.26 13.19 -16.60
N ASN A 205 8.02 14.29 -16.63
CA ASN A 205 9.28 14.48 -15.91
C ASN A 205 9.08 15.26 -14.59
N GLY A 206 7.85 15.57 -14.21
CA GLY A 206 7.52 16.35 -13.02
C GLY A 206 7.80 17.85 -13.17
N LYS A 207 7.97 18.34 -14.40
CA LYS A 207 8.20 19.77 -14.66
C LYS A 207 6.85 20.49 -14.77
N PRO A 208 6.70 21.69 -14.16
CA PRO A 208 5.47 22.46 -14.27
C PRO A 208 5.09 22.79 -15.73
N LEU A 209 3.85 22.50 -16.10
CA LEU A 209 3.22 23.00 -17.31
C LEU A 209 2.99 24.51 -17.17
N LYS A 210 3.05 25.28 -18.26
CA LYS A 210 3.06 26.76 -18.21
C LYS A 210 1.73 27.42 -17.79
N LYS A 211 0.77 26.68 -17.25
CA LYS A 211 -0.59 27.16 -16.97
C LYS A 211 -1.00 26.83 -15.54
N ASN A 212 -1.31 27.87 -14.78
CA ASN A 212 -1.97 27.71 -13.48
C ASN A 212 -3.43 27.33 -13.70
N VAL A 213 -3.92 26.42 -12.87
CA VAL A 213 -5.30 25.94 -12.88
C VAL A 213 -5.87 26.13 -11.48
N THR A 214 -7.04 26.73 -11.40
CA THR A 214 -7.83 26.81 -10.17
C THR A 214 -8.84 25.68 -10.18
N LEU A 215 -8.82 24.86 -9.13
CA LEU A 215 -9.77 23.79 -8.90
C LEU A 215 -10.61 24.12 -7.68
N SER A 216 -11.90 23.81 -7.74
CA SER A 216 -12.86 24.20 -6.70
C SER A 216 -14.00 23.18 -6.62
N ALA A 217 -14.48 22.94 -5.40
CA ALA A 217 -15.64 22.12 -5.13
C ALA A 217 -16.46 22.73 -3.99
N ASP A 218 -17.78 22.67 -4.11
CA ASP A 218 -18.73 22.98 -3.04
C ASP A 218 -19.34 21.68 -2.54
N PHE A 219 -18.76 21.13 -1.47
CA PHE A 219 -19.11 19.81 -0.95
C PHE A 219 -20.53 19.74 -0.40
N SER A 220 -21.16 20.90 -0.13
CA SER A 220 -22.52 20.98 0.37
C SER A 220 -23.61 20.83 -0.70
N LYS A 221 -23.26 20.99 -1.98
CA LYS A 221 -24.24 21.02 -3.08
C LYS A 221 -24.56 19.65 -3.67
N ASP A 222 -23.69 18.68 -3.49
CA ASP A 222 -23.83 17.35 -4.10
C ASP A 222 -24.14 16.26 -3.08
N THR A 223 -24.93 15.27 -3.47
CA THR A 223 -25.20 14.06 -2.68
C THR A 223 -24.24 12.94 -3.07
N TYR A 224 -23.62 12.31 -2.08
CA TYR A 224 -22.87 11.07 -2.26
C TYR A 224 -23.81 9.87 -2.31
N GLU A 225 -24.18 9.47 -3.53
CA GLU A 225 -25.08 8.34 -3.77
C GLU A 225 -24.37 6.98 -3.58
N TRP A 226 -24.07 6.62 -2.32
CA TRP A 226 -23.28 5.44 -1.96
C TRP A 226 -23.77 4.13 -2.58
N ASP A 227 -25.07 3.98 -2.80
CA ASP A 227 -25.65 2.77 -3.40
C ASP A 227 -25.40 2.67 -4.91
N LYS A 228 -25.06 3.78 -5.57
CA LYS A 228 -24.58 3.80 -6.96
C LYS A 228 -23.07 3.60 -7.07
N MET A 229 -22.34 3.65 -5.96
CA MET A 229 -20.89 3.43 -5.95
C MET A 229 -20.58 1.93 -5.75
N LEU A 230 -20.25 1.25 -6.85
CA LEU A 230 -19.89 -0.16 -6.84
C LEU A 230 -18.59 -0.41 -6.06
N PRO A 231 -18.41 -1.60 -5.46
CA PRO A 231 -17.17 -1.91 -4.74
C PRO A 231 -15.96 -2.09 -5.69
N ASP A 232 -16.16 -2.55 -6.92
CA ASP A 232 -15.12 -2.72 -7.95
C ASP A 232 -15.72 -2.44 -9.33
N TYR A 233 -14.96 -1.79 -10.21
CA TYR A 233 -15.38 -1.43 -11.58
C TYR A 233 -14.62 -2.18 -12.68
N ARG A 234 -13.61 -3.03 -12.36
CA ARG A 234 -12.69 -3.59 -13.36
C ARG A 234 -13.27 -4.71 -14.23
N ASN A 235 -14.20 -5.49 -13.71
CA ASN A 235 -14.75 -6.67 -14.39
C ASN A 235 -16.28 -6.71 -14.31
N VAL A 236 -16.91 -5.55 -14.35
CA VAL A 236 -18.37 -5.39 -14.25
C VAL A 236 -18.85 -4.37 -15.28
N ASN A 237 -20.08 -4.54 -15.73
CA ASN A 237 -20.78 -3.48 -16.46
C ASN A 237 -21.33 -2.49 -15.44
N TYR A 238 -21.09 -1.20 -15.67
CA TYR A 238 -21.60 -0.12 -14.83
C TYR A 238 -22.29 0.96 -15.68
N THR A 239 -23.24 1.67 -15.10
CA THR A 239 -23.98 2.73 -15.78
C THR A 239 -23.24 4.07 -15.70
N ALA A 240 -23.68 5.05 -16.51
CA ALA A 240 -23.14 6.41 -16.45
C ALA A 240 -23.35 7.06 -15.06
N GLU A 241 -24.47 6.76 -14.40
CA GLU A 241 -24.76 7.25 -13.05
C GLU A 241 -23.84 6.64 -12.01
N GLN A 242 -23.51 5.34 -12.14
CA GLN A 242 -22.58 4.67 -11.24
C GLN A 242 -21.15 5.17 -11.43
N ALA A 243 -20.74 5.47 -12.66
CA ALA A 243 -19.46 6.11 -12.97
C ALA A 243 -19.40 7.53 -12.39
N LYS A 244 -20.45 8.33 -12.62
CA LYS A 244 -20.54 9.70 -12.11
C LYS A 244 -20.49 9.76 -10.59
N ALA A 245 -21.20 8.87 -9.90
CA ALA A 245 -21.23 8.84 -8.44
C ALA A 245 -19.83 8.63 -7.84
N VAL A 246 -19.05 7.65 -8.33
CA VAL A 246 -17.71 7.40 -7.82
C VAL A 246 -16.70 8.48 -8.25
N ALA A 247 -16.85 9.02 -9.47
CA ALA A 247 -15.99 10.09 -9.98
C ALA A 247 -16.14 11.38 -9.17
N LEU A 248 -17.38 11.77 -8.87
CA LEU A 248 -17.72 12.96 -8.08
C LEU A 248 -17.07 12.91 -6.69
N LEU A 249 -17.22 11.77 -5.98
CA LEU A 249 -16.60 11.58 -4.66
C LEU A 249 -15.08 11.73 -4.75
N ASN A 250 -14.44 11.07 -5.71
CA ASN A 250 -12.99 11.12 -5.86
C ASN A 250 -12.49 12.53 -6.22
N ALA A 251 -13.20 13.26 -7.08
CA ALA A 251 -12.89 14.65 -7.41
C ALA A 251 -13.01 15.55 -6.17
N HIS A 252 -14.08 15.40 -5.37
CA HIS A 252 -14.27 16.16 -4.14
C HIS A 252 -13.15 15.88 -3.13
N VAL A 253 -12.83 14.60 -2.91
CA VAL A 253 -11.76 14.21 -2.01
C VAL A 253 -10.42 14.75 -2.50
N ALA A 254 -10.08 14.63 -3.78
CA ALA A 254 -8.84 15.17 -4.35
C ALA A 254 -8.73 16.69 -4.21
N ILE A 255 -9.81 17.42 -4.49
CA ILE A 255 -9.85 18.89 -4.33
C ILE A 255 -9.67 19.27 -2.86
N SER A 256 -10.30 18.56 -1.93
CA SER A 256 -10.24 18.85 -0.49
C SER A 256 -8.84 18.74 0.13
N VAL A 257 -7.90 18.11 -0.58
CA VAL A 257 -6.51 17.90 -0.15
C VAL A 257 -5.50 18.51 -1.12
N ASP A 258 -5.85 19.56 -1.86
CA ASP A 258 -4.93 20.31 -2.73
C ASP A 258 -4.17 19.41 -3.72
N MET A 259 -4.84 18.44 -4.35
CA MET A 259 -4.19 17.46 -5.23
C MET A 259 -3.34 18.14 -6.33
N GLU A 260 -2.09 17.72 -6.45
CA GLU A 260 -1.21 18.09 -7.55
C GLU A 260 -1.33 17.03 -8.64
N TYR A 261 -1.80 17.44 -9.83
CA TYR A 261 -2.03 16.54 -10.95
C TYR A 261 -0.83 16.49 -11.90
N GLY A 262 -0.42 15.28 -12.28
CA GLY A 262 0.70 15.04 -13.20
C GLY A 262 0.39 13.92 -14.20
N LEU A 263 1.03 13.97 -15.37
CA LEU A 263 0.76 13.03 -16.47
C LEU A 263 1.02 11.56 -16.09
N THR A 264 1.98 11.31 -15.20
CA THR A 264 2.36 9.96 -14.76
C THR A 264 1.75 9.58 -13.41
N GLY A 265 1.12 10.51 -12.71
CA GLY A 265 0.56 10.30 -11.37
C GLY A 265 0.14 11.61 -10.72
N SER A 266 -0.75 11.52 -9.73
CA SER A 266 -1.20 12.68 -8.95
C SER A 266 -0.94 12.45 -7.46
N GLY A 267 -0.55 13.50 -6.75
CA GLY A 267 -0.04 13.41 -5.39
C GLY A 267 -0.40 14.59 -4.49
N THR A 268 -0.34 14.37 -3.19
CA THR A 268 -0.54 15.39 -2.17
C THR A 268 0.06 14.96 -0.82
N TYR A 269 0.06 15.85 0.16
CA TYR A 269 0.51 15.63 1.52
C TYR A 269 -0.57 14.96 2.37
N SER A 270 -0.27 13.75 2.90
CA SER A 270 -1.17 13.01 3.79
C SER A 270 -1.68 13.77 5.02
N PRO A 271 -0.93 14.71 5.64
CA PRO A 271 -1.45 15.55 6.73
C PRO A 271 -2.69 16.39 6.40
N LEU A 272 -2.99 16.63 5.11
CA LEU A 272 -4.20 17.34 4.70
C LEU A 272 -5.47 16.49 4.88
N VAL A 273 -5.36 15.16 4.79
CA VAL A 273 -6.51 14.25 4.85
C VAL A 273 -7.31 14.40 6.15
N PRO A 274 -6.73 14.35 7.36
CA PRO A 274 -7.52 14.53 8.58
C PRO A 274 -8.25 15.86 8.66
N TYR A 275 -7.63 16.95 8.20
CA TYR A 275 -8.30 18.24 8.15
C TYR A 275 -9.50 18.19 7.20
N ALA A 276 -9.31 17.69 5.98
CA ALA A 276 -10.39 17.56 5.01
C ALA A 276 -11.55 16.69 5.51
N MET A 277 -11.23 15.53 6.10
CA MET A 277 -12.23 14.59 6.65
C MET A 277 -13.10 15.24 7.72
N ARG A 278 -12.52 16.03 8.62
CA ARG A 278 -13.27 16.73 9.68
C ARG A 278 -14.04 17.93 9.16
N THR A 279 -13.40 18.75 8.31
CA THR A 279 -13.93 20.07 7.91
C THR A 279 -14.95 19.97 6.79
N TYR A 280 -14.70 19.12 5.79
CA TYR A 280 -15.51 19.04 4.58
C TYR A 280 -16.40 17.81 4.51
N PHE A 281 -16.06 16.74 5.23
CA PHE A 281 -16.80 15.47 5.20
C PHE A 281 -17.40 15.07 6.55
N GLY A 282 -17.31 15.93 7.57
CA GLY A 282 -18.00 15.76 8.84
C GLY A 282 -17.61 14.51 9.64
N TYR A 283 -16.39 14.00 9.46
CA TYR A 283 -15.86 12.89 10.26
C TYR A 283 -15.48 13.33 11.67
N ASP A 284 -15.34 12.36 12.57
CA ASP A 284 -15.03 12.59 13.98
C ASP A 284 -13.76 13.43 14.17
N LYS A 285 -13.75 14.25 15.22
CA LYS A 285 -12.62 15.11 15.58
C LYS A 285 -11.35 14.32 15.92
N SER A 286 -11.48 13.03 16.25
CA SER A 286 -10.39 12.12 16.55
C SER A 286 -9.58 11.69 15.32
N VAL A 287 -10.06 11.93 14.10
CA VAL A 287 -9.29 11.61 12.88
C VAL A 287 -7.99 12.42 12.91
N GLN A 288 -6.85 11.76 12.84
CA GLN A 288 -5.53 12.38 12.98
C GLN A 288 -4.48 11.74 12.08
N TYR A 289 -3.42 12.49 11.79
CA TYR A 289 -2.24 12.00 11.08
C TYR A 289 -1.15 11.73 12.11
N LEU A 290 -0.63 10.49 12.11
CA LEU A 290 0.43 10.05 13.01
C LEU A 290 1.68 9.75 12.18
N LYS A 291 2.84 10.24 12.63
CA LYS A 291 4.12 10.01 11.96
C LYS A 291 4.84 8.83 12.58
N ARG A 292 5.25 7.86 11.75
CA ARG A 292 5.99 6.68 12.18
C ARG A 292 7.23 7.00 13.01
N GLU A 293 7.92 8.10 12.73
CA GLU A 293 9.14 8.53 13.43
C GLU A 293 8.92 8.88 14.92
N HIS A 294 7.68 9.03 15.36
CA HIS A 294 7.32 9.31 16.76
C HIS A 294 6.97 8.06 17.57
N TYR A 295 7.05 6.87 16.96
CA TYR A 295 6.64 5.61 17.58
C TYR A 295 7.78 4.58 17.59
N SER A 296 7.75 3.70 18.59
CA SER A 296 8.68 2.56 18.64
C SER A 296 8.26 1.45 17.67
N THR A 297 9.11 0.44 17.45
CA THR A 297 8.78 -0.75 16.64
C THR A 297 7.92 -1.79 17.37
N ASN A 298 7.74 -1.68 18.69
CA ASN A 298 7.08 -2.69 19.52
C ASN A 298 5.57 -2.41 19.72
N GLU A 299 4.90 -1.88 18.69
CA GLU A 299 3.43 -1.70 18.70
C GLU A 299 2.70 -3.00 18.38
#